data_AF-A0A3B9HPH9-F1
#
_entry.id   AF-A0A3B9HPH9-F1
#
_cell.length_a   1.000
_cell.length_b   1.000
_cell.length_c   1.000
_cell.angle_alpha   90.00
_cell.angle_beta   90.00
_cell.angle_gamma   90.00
#
_symmetry.space_group_name_H-M   'P 1'
#
loop_
_entity.id
_entity.type
_entity.pdbx_description
1 polymer ?
#
loop_
_entity_poly.entity_id
_entity_poly.type
_entity_poly.pdbx_seq_one_letter_code
_entity_poly.pdbx_strand_id
1 'polypeptide(L)'
;MNKNSRSCFSTQIFRAVYCCLFLLAFFATAAVHAELLVVSEVTGRDSNPWERIELLEDTSPHFTAENFHLKSRQNHSIIQKAFNTNKPHSRNFLLHFAPNWNKTNYKTPILLVHGAGDNACRGFCHPWSFDVPEDGNIDKPGLMQHLVKQGFSVFAITFSHPHGCNFLQAQQLANAIARIKSVTGSEKVDVIAHSKGAMPVRIYASDLGASMHDYKWITPFRKDIRKAIFVASPLKGIDTAFRYYAYNFTVKQQNLAAPLGPESMLWQGMFVDNFHHNKLFPGQFQMLHNWVKDGIDFSNQSMTSDLNQTRSALYNGGVSTLLVSDGIDRAIH
;
A
#
# COMPACT_ATOMS: atom_id res chain seq x y z
N MET A 1 -54.92 -70.54 18.77
CA MET A 1 -53.70 -70.52 19.61
C MET A 1 -52.55 -69.92 18.81
N ASN A 2 -52.08 -68.74 19.24
CA ASN A 2 -50.74 -68.15 19.04
C ASN A 2 -50.03 -68.21 17.68
N LYS A 3 -49.87 -67.05 17.01
CA LYS A 3 -48.61 -66.26 17.05
C LYS A 3 -48.68 -64.98 16.17
N ASN A 4 -48.58 -63.84 16.86
CA ASN A 4 -47.80 -62.62 16.56
C ASN A 4 -47.64 -62.13 15.10
N SER A 5 -48.39 -61.08 14.74
CA SER A 5 -47.95 -60.08 13.77
C SER A 5 -47.97 -58.68 14.41
N ARG A 6 -46.87 -58.27 15.04
CA ARG A 6 -46.62 -56.88 15.42
C ARG A 6 -45.19 -56.52 15.04
N SER A 7 -45.02 -55.25 14.66
CA SER A 7 -43.75 -54.52 14.52
C SER A 7 -43.02 -54.68 13.18
N CYS A 8 -43.48 -53.97 12.15
CA CYS A 8 -42.58 -53.53 11.07
C CYS A 8 -43.11 -52.25 10.37
N PHE A 9 -43.52 -51.24 11.15
CA PHE A 9 -44.02 -49.98 10.56
C PHE A 9 -43.48 -48.69 11.23
N SER A 10 -42.55 -48.79 12.18
CA SER A 10 -41.96 -47.60 12.84
C SER A 10 -40.52 -47.28 12.43
N THR A 11 -39.86 -48.13 11.63
CA THR A 11 -38.43 -47.99 11.28
C THR A 11 -38.16 -47.44 9.88
N GLN A 12 -39.18 -47.21 9.05
CA GLN A 12 -38.98 -46.61 7.72
C GLN A 12 -39.19 -45.08 7.67
N ILE A 13 -40.00 -44.51 8.56
CA ILE A 13 -40.21 -43.06 8.61
C ILE A 13 -38.99 -42.34 9.22
N PHE A 14 -38.30 -42.96 10.17
CA PHE A 14 -37.09 -42.38 10.78
C PHE A 14 -35.85 -42.37 9.87
N ARG A 15 -35.78 -43.22 8.84
CA ARG A 15 -34.67 -43.24 7.88
C ARG A 15 -34.84 -42.25 6.73
N ALA A 16 -36.08 -41.94 6.33
CA ALA A 16 -36.37 -40.96 5.28
C ALA A 16 -36.12 -39.51 5.75
N VAL A 17 -36.42 -39.19 7.01
CA VAL A 17 -36.19 -37.84 7.57
C VAL A 17 -34.70 -37.56 7.79
N TYR A 18 -33.89 -38.57 8.13
CA TYR A 18 -32.43 -38.41 8.26
C TYR A 18 -31.70 -38.28 6.90
N CYS A 19 -32.23 -38.88 5.82
CA CYS A 19 -31.65 -38.67 4.49
C CYS A 19 -31.96 -37.28 3.92
N CYS A 20 -33.14 -36.71 4.21
CA CYS A 20 -33.44 -35.33 3.81
C CYS A 20 -32.69 -34.27 4.64
N LEU A 21 -32.33 -34.56 5.89
CA LEU A 21 -31.54 -33.65 6.73
C LEU A 21 -30.04 -33.68 6.42
N PHE A 22 -29.52 -34.77 5.83
CA PHE A 22 -28.14 -34.80 5.34
C PHE A 22 -27.96 -34.21 3.92
N LEU A 23 -29.04 -34.01 3.18
CA LEU A 23 -29.02 -33.35 1.86
C LEU A 23 -29.12 -31.82 1.92
N LEU A 24 -29.35 -31.23 3.10
CA LEU A 24 -29.45 -29.78 3.31
C LEU A 24 -28.22 -29.15 4.02
N ALA A 25 -27.19 -29.94 4.31
CA ALA A 25 -25.96 -29.47 4.97
C ALA A 25 -24.74 -29.40 4.03
N PHE A 26 -24.92 -29.57 2.72
CA PHE A 26 -23.98 -29.07 1.73
C PHE A 26 -24.38 -27.64 1.36
N PHE A 27 -24.29 -26.71 2.33
CA PHE A 27 -23.96 -25.35 1.95
C PHE A 27 -22.55 -25.45 1.38
N ALA A 28 -22.49 -25.57 0.04
CA ALA A 28 -21.32 -25.16 -0.69
C ALA A 28 -21.01 -23.75 -0.17
N THR A 29 -19.96 -23.63 0.64
CA THR A 29 -19.24 -22.39 0.77
C THR A 29 -18.73 -22.11 -0.63
N ALA A 30 -19.56 -21.49 -1.46
CA ALA A 30 -19.11 -20.85 -2.67
C ALA A 30 -17.95 -19.97 -2.21
N ALA A 31 -16.74 -20.32 -2.64
CA ALA A 31 -15.59 -19.48 -2.39
C ALA A 31 -15.99 -18.10 -2.93
N VAL A 32 -16.21 -17.15 -2.03
CA VAL A 32 -16.49 -15.76 -2.42
C VAL A 32 -15.20 -15.30 -3.08
N HIS A 33 -15.17 -15.38 -4.41
CA HIS A 33 -14.07 -14.86 -5.18
C HIS A 33 -14.05 -13.35 -4.99
N ALA A 34 -12.89 -12.83 -4.59
CA ALA A 34 -12.68 -11.40 -4.53
C ALA A 34 -12.96 -10.78 -5.90
N GLU A 35 -13.77 -9.73 -5.92
CA GLU A 35 -14.16 -9.01 -7.12
C GLU A 35 -13.61 -7.58 -7.05
N LEU A 36 -13.21 -7.06 -8.21
CA LEU A 36 -12.82 -5.66 -8.37
C LEU A 36 -14.00 -4.84 -8.88
N LEU A 37 -14.48 -3.92 -8.04
CA LEU A 37 -15.65 -3.08 -8.31
C LEU A 37 -15.22 -1.64 -8.59
N VAL A 38 -15.89 -0.97 -9.53
CA VAL A 38 -15.87 0.50 -9.63
C VAL A 38 -16.98 1.03 -8.74
N VAL A 39 -16.63 1.63 -7.61
CA VAL A 39 -17.59 2.12 -6.61
C VAL A 39 -18.16 3.46 -7.03
N SER A 40 -17.30 4.36 -7.51
CA SER A 40 -17.68 5.68 -8.00
C SER A 40 -16.64 6.23 -8.97
N GLU A 41 -17.00 7.27 -9.70
CA GLU A 41 -16.08 8.04 -10.53
C GLU A 41 -16.26 9.55 -10.30
N VAL A 42 -15.17 10.29 -10.44
CA VAL A 42 -15.12 11.74 -10.42
C VAL A 42 -14.60 12.22 -11.78
N THR A 43 -15.29 13.20 -12.36
CA THR A 43 -14.97 13.78 -13.69
C THR A 43 -15.09 15.30 -13.67
N GLY A 44 -14.68 15.94 -14.78
CA GLY A 44 -14.84 17.39 -14.97
C GLY A 44 -13.91 18.21 -14.09
N ARG A 45 -14.43 19.31 -13.50
CA ARG A 45 -13.64 20.20 -12.65
C ARG A 45 -13.07 19.48 -11.42
N ASP A 46 -13.80 18.50 -10.90
CA ASP A 46 -13.46 17.80 -9.66
C ASP A 46 -12.37 16.74 -9.82
N SER A 47 -12.04 16.36 -11.05
CA SER A 47 -10.92 15.47 -11.35
C SER A 47 -9.72 16.18 -11.96
N ASN A 48 -9.88 17.43 -12.43
CA ASN A 48 -8.83 18.21 -13.10
C ASN A 48 -7.55 18.27 -12.23
N PRO A 49 -6.37 17.90 -12.75
CA PRO A 49 -6.00 17.77 -14.17
C PRO A 49 -6.17 16.37 -14.77
N TRP A 50 -6.75 15.43 -14.03
CA TRP A 50 -7.15 14.14 -14.55
C TRP A 50 -8.49 14.27 -15.31
N GLU A 51 -8.62 13.52 -16.39
CA GLU A 51 -9.88 13.44 -17.14
C GLU A 51 -10.95 12.72 -16.31
N ARG A 52 -10.54 11.70 -15.57
CA ARG A 52 -11.38 10.89 -14.69
C ARG A 52 -10.57 10.28 -13.56
N ILE A 53 -11.20 10.09 -12.41
CA ILE A 53 -10.68 9.32 -11.28
C ILE A 53 -11.73 8.29 -10.88
N GLU A 54 -11.39 7.01 -10.91
CA GLU A 54 -12.25 5.92 -10.42
C GLU A 54 -11.85 5.54 -9.00
N LEU A 55 -12.83 5.42 -8.10
CA LEU A 55 -12.68 4.73 -6.83
C LEU A 55 -12.96 3.24 -7.05
N LEU A 56 -11.93 2.43 -6.85
CA LEU A 56 -11.99 0.98 -7.00
C LEU A 56 -11.97 0.30 -5.64
N GLU A 57 -12.76 -0.76 -5.49
CA GLU A 57 -12.81 -1.62 -4.30
C GLU A 57 -12.52 -3.07 -4.67
N ASP A 58 -11.63 -3.73 -3.92
CA ASP A 58 -11.44 -5.18 -3.94
C ASP A 58 -12.19 -5.83 -2.76
N THR A 59 -13.15 -6.71 -3.05
CA THR A 59 -14.01 -7.30 -2.02
C THR A 59 -13.33 -8.38 -1.17
N SER A 60 -12.04 -8.66 -1.39
CA SER A 60 -11.26 -9.61 -0.59
C SER A 60 -11.35 -9.26 0.92
N PRO A 61 -11.70 -10.24 1.77
CA PRO A 61 -11.79 -10.03 3.22
C PRO A 61 -10.43 -9.86 3.89
N HIS A 62 -9.32 -10.10 3.18
CA HIS A 62 -7.97 -10.01 3.72
C HIS A 62 -7.42 -8.57 3.79
N PHE A 63 -8.10 -7.62 3.15
CA PHE A 63 -7.81 -6.21 3.39
C PHE A 63 -8.26 -5.79 4.78
N THR A 64 -7.50 -4.88 5.41
CA THR A 64 -7.76 -4.38 6.77
C THR A 64 -7.89 -2.86 6.82
N ALA A 65 -8.54 -2.34 7.85
CA ALA A 65 -8.50 -0.91 8.15
C ALA A 65 -7.12 -0.56 8.72
N GLU A 66 -6.35 0.26 8.00
CA GLU A 66 -5.05 0.74 8.47
C GLU A 66 -5.21 2.00 9.32
N ASN A 67 -4.35 2.15 10.33
CA ASN A 67 -4.33 3.33 11.19
C ASN A 67 -3.46 4.43 10.58
N PHE A 68 -3.99 5.66 10.55
CA PHE A 68 -3.32 6.81 9.93
C PHE A 68 -2.71 7.73 10.98
N HIS A 69 -1.45 8.10 10.77
CA HIS A 69 -0.91 9.32 11.36
C HIS A 69 -1.70 10.55 10.84
N LEU A 70 -1.87 11.58 11.68
CA LEU A 70 -2.70 12.74 11.34
C LEU A 70 -2.29 13.39 10.01
N LYS A 71 -0.99 13.59 9.81
CA LYS A 71 -0.42 14.14 8.57
C LYS A 71 -0.33 13.15 7.40
N SER A 72 -0.69 11.88 7.61
CA SER A 72 -0.74 10.85 6.55
C SER A 72 -2.14 10.60 6.04
N ARG A 73 -3.17 11.25 6.60
CA ARG A 73 -4.53 11.18 6.10
C ARG A 73 -4.62 11.84 4.72
N GLN A 74 -5.55 11.39 3.89
CA GLN A 74 -5.77 11.99 2.58
C GLN A 74 -6.32 13.42 2.75
N ASN A 75 -5.49 14.40 2.44
CA ASN A 75 -5.76 15.82 2.65
C ASN A 75 -5.62 16.67 1.38
N HIS A 76 -5.28 16.06 0.24
CA HIS A 76 -5.38 16.74 -1.06
C HIS A 76 -6.86 16.81 -1.45
N SER A 77 -7.33 18.00 -1.83
CA SER A 77 -8.75 18.30 -2.11
C SER A 77 -9.43 17.26 -3.03
N ILE A 78 -8.86 17.02 -4.21
CA ILE A 78 -9.33 16.05 -5.20
C ILE A 78 -9.31 14.62 -4.66
N ILE A 79 -8.22 14.21 -4.00
CA ILE A 79 -8.05 12.85 -3.51
C ILE A 79 -9.07 12.53 -2.40
N GLN A 80 -9.25 13.47 -1.47
CA GLN A 80 -10.22 13.32 -0.39
C GLN A 80 -11.64 13.24 -0.94
N LYS A 81 -11.97 14.06 -1.95
CA LYS A 81 -13.26 14.01 -2.63
C LYS A 81 -13.49 12.68 -3.35
N ALA A 82 -12.49 12.19 -4.08
CA ALA A 82 -12.58 10.92 -4.80
C ALA A 82 -12.71 9.70 -3.88
N PHE A 83 -12.04 9.68 -2.72
CA PHE A 83 -12.24 8.64 -1.71
C PHE A 83 -13.53 8.81 -0.89
N ASN A 84 -14.13 10.00 -0.88
CA ASN A 84 -15.20 10.40 0.04
C ASN A 84 -14.86 10.20 1.55
N THR A 85 -13.57 10.21 1.87
CA THR A 85 -13.03 10.12 3.24
C THR A 85 -11.55 10.47 3.24
N ASN A 86 -11.01 10.88 4.39
CA ASN A 86 -9.56 11.06 4.56
C ASN A 86 -8.84 9.82 5.13
N LYS A 87 -9.59 8.75 5.44
CA LYS A 87 -9.08 7.47 5.97
C LYS A 87 -9.69 6.29 5.20
N PRO A 88 -9.43 6.15 3.90
CA PRO A 88 -10.00 5.05 3.13
C PRO A 88 -9.48 3.70 3.65
N HIS A 89 -10.34 2.68 3.63
CA HIS A 89 -9.96 1.30 3.93
C HIS A 89 -8.94 0.79 2.92
N SER A 90 -8.06 -0.15 3.29
CA SER A 90 -7.04 -0.69 2.37
C SER A 90 -7.59 -1.50 1.19
N ARG A 91 -8.89 -1.73 1.15
CA ARG A 91 -9.55 -2.37 -0.01
C ARG A 91 -9.82 -1.38 -1.14
N ASN A 92 -9.78 -0.09 -0.82
CA ASN A 92 -10.10 1.00 -1.70
C ASN A 92 -8.83 1.63 -2.26
N PHE A 93 -8.82 2.00 -3.53
CA PHE A 93 -7.75 2.78 -4.14
C PHE A 93 -8.30 3.60 -5.30
N LEU A 94 -7.58 4.64 -5.71
CA LEU A 94 -7.97 5.45 -6.85
C LEU A 94 -7.15 5.10 -8.07
N LEU A 95 -7.83 4.95 -9.21
CA LEU A 95 -7.20 4.91 -10.52
C LEU A 95 -7.49 6.20 -11.27
N HIS A 96 -6.44 6.93 -11.59
CA HIS A 96 -6.49 8.20 -12.30
C HIS A 96 -6.27 7.96 -13.79
N PHE A 97 -7.09 8.61 -14.61
CA PHE A 97 -7.07 8.57 -16.07
C PHE A 97 -6.62 9.93 -16.59
N ALA A 98 -5.49 9.97 -17.29
CA ALA A 98 -5.01 11.22 -17.86
C ALA A 98 -5.87 11.67 -19.06
N PRO A 99 -5.84 12.95 -19.44
CA PRO A 99 -6.45 13.41 -20.68
C PRO A 99 -5.99 12.58 -21.89
N ASN A 100 -6.93 12.21 -22.75
CA ASN A 100 -6.67 11.42 -23.95
C ASN A 100 -6.13 10.00 -23.67
N TRP A 101 -6.37 9.43 -22.49
CA TRP A 101 -5.93 8.07 -22.14
C TRP A 101 -6.43 7.01 -23.13
N ASN A 102 -7.53 7.24 -23.83
CA ASN A 102 -8.12 6.34 -24.83
C ASN A 102 -7.71 6.69 -26.29
N LYS A 103 -6.89 7.72 -26.50
CA LYS A 103 -6.46 8.21 -27.82
C LYS A 103 -4.95 8.25 -27.89
N THR A 104 -4.33 7.08 -27.87
CA THR A 104 -2.86 6.95 -27.88
C THR A 104 -2.32 6.46 -29.21
N ASN A 105 -1.11 6.91 -29.52
CA ASN A 105 -0.30 6.40 -30.62
C ASN A 105 0.52 5.15 -30.22
N TYR A 106 0.49 4.75 -28.95
CA TYR A 106 1.29 3.65 -28.41
C TYR A 106 0.41 2.51 -27.91
N LYS A 107 0.82 1.27 -28.19
CA LYS A 107 0.05 0.08 -27.79
C LYS A 107 0.03 -0.18 -26.29
N THR A 108 1.00 0.32 -25.54
CA THR A 108 1.20 -0.01 -24.12
C THR A 108 0.95 1.24 -23.25
N PRO A 109 -0.06 1.23 -22.37
CA PRO A 109 -0.31 2.31 -21.44
C PRO A 109 0.73 2.35 -20.30
N ILE A 110 0.92 3.54 -19.73
CA ILE A 110 1.82 3.81 -18.61
C ILE A 110 1.01 3.90 -17.32
N LEU A 111 1.46 3.22 -16.26
CA LEU A 111 0.98 3.35 -14.89
C LEU A 111 2.06 4.03 -14.03
N LEU A 112 1.73 5.19 -13.49
CA LEU A 112 2.56 5.94 -12.55
C LEU A 112 2.21 5.55 -11.10
N VAL A 113 3.23 5.26 -10.28
CA VAL A 113 3.07 4.77 -8.90
C VAL A 113 3.86 5.65 -7.93
N HIS A 114 3.13 6.35 -7.05
CA HIS A 114 3.72 7.37 -6.18
C HIS A 114 4.50 6.80 -4.99
N GLY A 115 5.31 7.65 -4.36
CA GLY A 115 6.11 7.33 -3.18
C GLY A 115 5.36 7.45 -1.86
N ALA A 116 6.09 7.36 -0.76
CA ALA A 116 5.52 7.49 0.57
C ALA A 116 5.00 8.91 0.84
N GLY A 117 3.85 9.03 1.49
CA GLY A 117 3.28 10.34 1.86
C GLY A 117 2.76 11.15 0.67
N ASP A 118 2.66 10.54 -0.51
CA ASP A 118 2.33 11.18 -1.77
C ASP A 118 0.98 10.68 -2.32
N ASN A 119 0.56 11.24 -3.45
CA ASN A 119 -0.60 10.82 -4.24
C ASN A 119 -0.37 11.14 -5.73
N ALA A 120 -1.27 10.69 -6.61
CA ALA A 120 -1.12 10.89 -8.04
C ALA A 120 -1.14 12.37 -8.46
N CYS A 121 -1.96 13.21 -7.82
CA CYS A 121 -2.08 14.63 -8.17
C CYS A 121 -0.80 15.41 -7.85
N ARG A 122 -0.34 15.36 -6.60
CA ARG A 122 0.92 16.02 -6.20
C ARG A 122 2.11 15.41 -6.93
N GLY A 123 2.25 14.09 -6.88
CA GLY A 123 3.44 13.39 -7.38
C GLY A 123 3.65 13.49 -8.90
N PHE A 124 2.57 13.52 -9.68
CA PHE A 124 2.68 13.43 -11.14
C PHE A 124 2.07 14.59 -11.92
N CYS A 125 1.19 15.39 -11.30
CA CYS A 125 0.58 16.53 -11.97
C CYS A 125 1.18 17.86 -11.56
N HIS A 126 1.39 18.08 -10.26
CA HIS A 126 1.90 19.34 -9.73
C HIS A 126 2.96 19.12 -8.64
N PRO A 127 4.18 18.67 -8.99
CA PRO A 127 5.20 18.29 -8.01
C PRO A 127 5.74 19.42 -7.13
N TRP A 128 5.36 20.67 -7.42
CA TRP A 128 5.82 21.88 -6.75
C TRP A 128 4.85 22.45 -5.71
N SER A 129 3.59 22.03 -5.75
CA SER A 129 2.55 22.43 -4.80
C SER A 129 1.85 21.19 -4.27
N PHE A 130 1.30 21.27 -3.06
CA PHE A 130 0.56 20.14 -2.50
C PHE A 130 -0.80 19.94 -3.19
N ASP A 131 -1.50 21.03 -3.49
CA ASP A 131 -2.84 21.02 -4.08
C ASP A 131 -2.86 21.76 -5.43
N VAL A 132 -3.93 21.53 -6.19
CA VAL A 132 -4.16 22.15 -7.51
C VAL A 132 -4.85 23.51 -7.32
N PRO A 133 -4.42 24.58 -8.03
CA PRO A 133 -5.09 25.87 -8.00
C PRO A 133 -6.56 25.80 -8.42
N GLU A 134 -7.41 26.69 -7.90
CA GLU A 134 -8.85 26.71 -8.18
C GLU A 134 -9.18 26.93 -9.67
N ASP A 135 -8.32 27.67 -10.39
CA ASP A 135 -8.43 27.89 -11.83
C ASP A 135 -7.93 26.69 -12.67
N GLY A 136 -7.36 25.67 -12.01
CA GLY A 136 -6.81 24.47 -12.62
C GLY A 136 -5.49 24.69 -13.38
N ASN A 137 -4.91 25.90 -13.32
CA ASN A 137 -3.72 26.23 -14.09
C ASN A 137 -2.45 25.82 -13.32
N ILE A 138 -1.73 24.83 -13.86
CA ILE A 138 -0.48 24.33 -13.27
C ILE A 138 0.70 24.91 -14.05
N ASP A 139 1.41 25.86 -13.43
CA ASP A 139 2.57 26.56 -14.01
C ASP A 139 3.78 25.64 -14.26
N LYS A 140 3.97 24.66 -13.37
CA LYS A 140 5.05 23.67 -13.42
C LYS A 140 4.48 22.26 -13.49
N PRO A 141 4.10 21.81 -14.69
CA PRO A 141 3.47 20.51 -14.88
C PRO A 141 4.45 19.36 -14.56
N GLY A 142 3.89 18.24 -14.12
CA GLY A 142 4.63 17.05 -13.78
C GLY A 142 4.78 16.05 -14.94
N LEU A 143 5.19 14.84 -14.56
CA LEU A 143 5.47 13.75 -15.49
C LEU A 143 4.22 13.32 -16.27
N MET A 144 3.03 13.38 -15.67
CA MET A 144 1.78 13.00 -16.32
C MET A 144 1.56 13.83 -17.59
N GLN A 145 1.57 15.16 -17.48
CA GLN A 145 1.33 16.05 -18.61
C GLN A 145 2.42 15.93 -19.67
N HIS A 146 3.67 15.72 -19.26
CA HIS A 146 4.77 15.48 -20.18
C HIS A 146 4.50 14.23 -21.05
N LEU A 147 4.13 13.11 -20.43
CA LEU A 147 3.84 11.86 -21.14
C LEU A 147 2.58 11.95 -22.02
N VAL A 148 1.52 12.62 -21.55
CA VAL A 148 0.32 12.90 -22.36
C VAL A 148 0.68 13.72 -23.59
N LYS A 149 1.52 14.76 -23.45
CA LYS A 149 2.00 15.58 -24.59
C LYS A 149 2.80 14.75 -25.61
N GLN A 150 3.48 13.70 -25.16
CA GLN A 150 4.17 12.75 -26.05
C GLN A 150 3.23 11.71 -26.69
N GLY A 151 1.94 11.70 -26.34
CA GLY A 151 0.91 10.84 -26.93
C GLY A 151 0.71 9.49 -26.24
N PHE A 152 1.25 9.29 -25.03
CA PHE A 152 1.04 8.07 -24.25
C PHE A 152 -0.34 8.04 -23.58
N SER A 153 -0.97 6.87 -23.50
CA SER A 153 -2.02 6.62 -22.52
C SER A 153 -1.41 6.56 -21.12
N VAL A 154 -1.78 7.51 -20.25
CA VAL A 154 -1.22 7.62 -18.90
C VAL A 154 -2.29 7.38 -17.85
N PHE A 155 -1.94 6.57 -16.87
CA PHE A 155 -2.71 6.27 -15.69
C PHE A 155 -1.84 6.49 -14.46
N ALA A 156 -2.46 6.74 -13.31
CA ALA A 156 -1.74 6.74 -12.04
C ALA A 156 -2.60 6.09 -10.96
N ILE A 157 -1.96 5.43 -10.01
CA ILE A 157 -2.63 4.90 -8.82
C ILE A 157 -2.41 5.84 -7.64
N THR A 158 -3.46 6.11 -6.87
CA THR A 158 -3.33 6.62 -5.49
C THR A 158 -3.76 5.54 -4.52
N PHE A 159 -2.84 5.09 -3.67
CA PHE A 159 -3.14 4.09 -2.65
C PHE A 159 -4.00 4.70 -1.53
N SER A 160 -4.83 3.86 -0.88
CA SER A 160 -5.63 4.25 0.30
C SER A 160 -4.80 4.95 1.37
N HIS A 161 -3.68 4.33 1.75
CA HIS A 161 -2.83 4.77 2.84
C HIS A 161 -1.45 5.19 2.28
N PRO A 162 -1.04 6.48 2.36
CA PRO A 162 0.22 6.95 1.77
C PRO A 162 1.49 6.30 2.34
N HIS A 163 1.41 5.71 3.53
CA HIS A 163 2.50 4.93 4.16
C HIS A 163 2.11 3.46 4.43
N GLY A 164 1.06 2.97 3.76
CA GLY A 164 0.42 1.70 4.09
C GLY A 164 1.26 0.48 3.75
N CYS A 165 0.79 -0.68 4.17
CA CYS A 165 1.41 -1.98 3.92
C CYS A 165 1.66 -2.19 2.41
N ASN A 166 2.91 -2.45 2.05
CA ASN A 166 3.33 -2.62 0.66
C ASN A 166 2.70 -3.86 0.00
N PHE A 167 2.35 -4.90 0.77
CA PHE A 167 1.68 -6.10 0.23
C PHE A 167 0.22 -5.83 -0.13
N LEU A 168 -0.52 -5.08 0.70
CA LEU A 168 -1.88 -4.64 0.37
C LEU A 168 -1.86 -3.73 -0.86
N GLN A 169 -0.88 -2.81 -0.93
CA GLN A 169 -0.65 -1.97 -2.09
C GLN A 169 -0.23 -2.75 -3.34
N ALA A 170 0.43 -3.91 -3.19
CA ALA A 170 0.76 -4.78 -4.32
C ALA A 170 -0.50 -5.41 -4.93
N GLN A 171 -1.47 -5.81 -4.09
CA GLN A 171 -2.77 -6.25 -4.59
C GLN A 171 -3.54 -5.10 -5.27
N GLN A 172 -3.55 -3.89 -4.68
CA GLN A 172 -4.15 -2.71 -5.32
C GLN A 172 -3.49 -2.40 -6.68
N LEU A 173 -2.17 -2.54 -6.79
CA LEU A 173 -1.43 -2.41 -8.05
C LEU A 173 -1.87 -3.46 -9.08
N ALA A 174 -1.95 -4.74 -8.69
CA ALA A 174 -2.40 -5.81 -9.58
C ALA A 174 -3.81 -5.54 -10.12
N ASN A 175 -4.70 -5.00 -9.28
CA ASN A 175 -6.05 -4.60 -9.66
C ASN A 175 -6.06 -3.38 -10.59
N ALA A 176 -5.24 -2.37 -10.32
CA ALA A 176 -5.08 -1.22 -11.22
C ALA A 176 -4.62 -1.67 -12.61
N ILE A 177 -3.64 -2.58 -12.70
CA ILE A 177 -3.18 -3.15 -13.96
C ILE A 177 -4.31 -3.90 -14.68
N ALA A 178 -5.09 -4.71 -13.96
CA ALA A 178 -6.24 -5.40 -14.54
C ALA A 178 -7.26 -4.42 -15.11
N ARG A 179 -7.59 -3.36 -14.36
CA ARG A 179 -8.52 -2.32 -14.78
C ARG A 179 -8.02 -1.57 -16.01
N ILE A 180 -6.75 -1.16 -16.04
CA ILE A 180 -6.11 -0.50 -17.20
C ILE A 180 -6.20 -1.38 -18.43
N LYS A 181 -5.88 -2.68 -18.30
CA LYS A 181 -6.00 -3.62 -19.43
C LYS A 181 -7.44 -3.75 -19.92
N SER A 182 -8.41 -3.85 -19.01
CA SER A 182 -9.83 -3.94 -19.35
C SER A 182 -10.33 -2.72 -20.12
N VAL A 183 -9.92 -1.51 -19.74
CA VAL A 183 -10.40 -0.27 -20.39
C VAL A 183 -9.63 0.13 -21.64
N THR A 184 -8.38 -0.33 -21.79
CA THR A 184 -7.54 -0.02 -22.97
C THR A 184 -7.48 -1.14 -24.01
N GLY A 185 -7.84 -2.37 -23.63
CA GLY A 185 -7.61 -3.56 -24.44
C GLY A 185 -6.13 -3.98 -24.53
N SER A 186 -5.20 -3.31 -23.83
CA SER A 186 -3.79 -3.69 -23.82
C SER A 186 -3.55 -4.99 -23.05
N GLU A 187 -2.61 -5.80 -23.52
CA GLU A 187 -2.19 -7.01 -22.82
C GLU A 187 -1.27 -6.73 -21.62
N LYS A 188 -0.51 -5.62 -21.68
CA LYS A 188 0.52 -5.26 -20.71
C LYS A 188 0.51 -3.76 -20.41
N VAL A 189 1.18 -3.38 -19.33
CA VAL A 189 1.42 -1.99 -18.95
C VAL A 189 2.92 -1.73 -18.76
N ASP A 190 3.34 -0.48 -18.95
CA ASP A 190 4.63 0.00 -18.43
C ASP A 190 4.41 0.66 -17.08
N VAL A 191 5.25 0.36 -16.10
CA VAL A 191 5.15 0.92 -14.75
C VAL A 191 6.31 1.85 -14.48
N ILE A 192 6.03 3.06 -14.02
CA ILE A 192 7.02 4.01 -13.51
C ILE A 192 6.73 4.23 -12.04
N ALA A 193 7.63 3.81 -11.17
CA ALA A 193 7.45 3.87 -9.73
C ALA A 193 8.52 4.74 -9.07
N HIS A 194 8.07 5.61 -8.17
CA HIS A 194 8.93 6.53 -7.44
C HIS A 194 9.06 6.12 -5.98
N SER A 195 10.30 6.13 -5.44
CA SER A 195 10.56 5.92 -4.02
C SER A 195 9.89 4.63 -3.48
N LYS A 196 9.14 4.69 -2.38
CA LYS A 196 8.36 3.58 -1.81
C LYS A 196 7.44 2.89 -2.82
N GLY A 197 6.92 3.60 -3.82
CA GLY A 197 6.04 3.04 -4.85
C GLY A 197 6.65 1.85 -5.60
N ALA A 198 7.97 1.71 -5.61
CA ALA A 198 8.62 0.54 -6.18
C ALA A 198 8.38 -0.75 -5.39
N MET A 199 8.06 -0.68 -4.09
CA MET A 199 7.87 -1.85 -3.26
C MET A 199 6.66 -2.69 -3.68
N PRO A 200 5.43 -2.14 -3.80
CA PRO A 200 4.30 -2.92 -4.31
C PRO A 200 4.55 -3.46 -5.71
N VAL A 201 5.28 -2.73 -6.57
CA VAL A 201 5.66 -3.21 -7.91
C VAL A 201 6.59 -4.40 -7.84
N ARG A 202 7.62 -4.36 -6.98
CA ARG A 202 8.53 -5.49 -6.77
C ARG A 202 7.81 -6.69 -6.17
N ILE A 203 7.03 -6.49 -5.13
CA ILE A 203 6.26 -7.56 -4.45
C ILE A 203 5.38 -8.28 -5.47
N TYR A 204 4.67 -7.53 -6.32
CA TYR A 204 3.85 -8.11 -7.37
C TYR A 204 4.70 -8.81 -8.43
N ALA A 205 5.67 -8.12 -9.03
CA ALA A 205 6.45 -8.64 -10.16
C ALA A 205 7.39 -9.81 -9.80
N SER A 206 7.71 -9.99 -8.52
CA SER A 206 8.56 -11.09 -8.04
C SER A 206 7.78 -12.21 -7.33
N ASP A 207 6.45 -12.17 -7.33
CA ASP A 207 5.61 -13.15 -6.62
C ASP A 207 5.93 -13.29 -5.12
N LEU A 208 6.42 -12.22 -4.47
CA LEU A 208 6.85 -12.31 -3.07
C LEU A 208 5.68 -12.63 -2.12
N GLY A 209 4.46 -12.25 -2.48
CA GLY A 209 3.26 -12.62 -1.71
C GLY A 209 3.09 -14.13 -1.54
N ALA A 210 3.46 -14.92 -2.55
CA ALA A 210 3.30 -16.37 -2.53
C ALA A 210 4.18 -17.06 -1.45
N SER A 211 5.31 -16.46 -1.08
CA SER A 211 6.19 -16.97 -0.02
C SER A 211 5.82 -16.47 1.37
N MET A 212 4.93 -15.49 1.51
CA MET A 212 4.58 -14.86 2.79
C MET A 212 3.23 -15.36 3.28
N HIS A 213 3.18 -16.06 4.42
CA HIS A 213 1.97 -16.71 4.95
C HIS A 213 0.73 -15.82 4.91
N ASP A 214 0.84 -14.59 5.42
CA ASP A 214 -0.30 -13.66 5.55
C ASP A 214 -0.71 -12.99 4.24
N TYR A 215 0.09 -13.17 3.18
CA TYR A 215 -0.11 -12.51 1.87
C TYR A 215 -0.21 -13.49 0.71
N LYS A 216 -0.34 -14.81 0.96
CA LYS A 216 -0.54 -15.83 -0.09
C LYS A 216 -1.80 -15.61 -0.95
N TRP A 217 -2.74 -14.82 -0.44
CA TRP A 217 -4.00 -14.50 -1.11
C TRP A 217 -3.86 -13.42 -2.19
N ILE A 218 -2.76 -12.63 -2.19
CA ILE A 218 -2.59 -11.58 -3.20
C ILE A 218 -2.35 -12.19 -4.57
N THR A 219 -2.72 -11.45 -5.60
CA THR A 219 -2.68 -11.87 -7.00
C THR A 219 -1.24 -12.21 -7.41
N PRO A 220 -0.98 -13.44 -7.91
CA PRO A 220 0.30 -13.78 -8.51
C PRO A 220 0.62 -12.92 -9.74
N PHE A 221 1.89 -12.77 -10.07
CA PHE A 221 2.35 -12.01 -11.21
C PHE A 221 1.80 -12.59 -12.51
N ARG A 222 0.96 -11.83 -13.20
CA ARG A 222 0.32 -12.27 -14.44
C ARG A 222 1.18 -12.02 -15.68
N LYS A 223 2.46 -11.64 -15.49
CA LYS A 223 3.39 -11.26 -16.57
C LYS A 223 2.86 -10.09 -17.41
N ASP A 224 2.05 -9.23 -16.79
CA ASP A 224 1.33 -8.11 -17.41
C ASP A 224 2.04 -6.75 -17.24
N ILE A 225 3.23 -6.74 -16.62
CA ILE A 225 4.18 -5.61 -16.68
C ILE A 225 5.17 -5.87 -17.81
N ARG A 226 5.25 -4.95 -18.78
CA ARG A 226 6.22 -5.01 -19.89
C ARG A 226 7.56 -4.39 -19.51
N LYS A 227 7.53 -3.20 -18.90
CA LYS A 227 8.71 -2.50 -18.37
C LYS A 227 8.39 -1.97 -16.98
N ALA A 228 9.38 -2.03 -16.10
CA ALA A 228 9.35 -1.35 -14.80
C ALA A 228 10.53 -0.36 -14.74
N ILE A 229 10.22 0.91 -14.47
CA ILE A 229 11.20 1.98 -14.30
C ILE A 229 11.12 2.43 -12.84
N PHE A 230 12.25 2.37 -12.14
CA PHE A 230 12.36 2.75 -10.74
C PHE A 230 13.13 4.05 -10.59
N VAL A 231 12.52 5.05 -9.95
CA VAL A 231 13.10 6.38 -9.74
C VAL A 231 13.28 6.61 -8.25
N ALA A 232 14.52 6.83 -7.82
CA ALA A 232 14.89 7.04 -6.42
C ALA A 232 14.32 5.97 -5.45
N SER A 233 14.23 4.73 -5.93
CA SER A 233 13.58 3.64 -5.22
C SER A 233 14.55 2.87 -4.32
N PRO A 234 14.18 2.56 -3.06
CA PRO A 234 15.04 1.81 -2.16
C PRO A 234 14.94 0.31 -2.47
N LEU A 235 15.48 -0.14 -3.61
CA LEU A 235 15.33 -1.52 -4.08
C LEU A 235 15.97 -2.56 -3.13
N LYS A 236 17.02 -2.19 -2.40
CA LYS A 236 17.59 -3.04 -1.35
C LYS A 236 17.08 -2.68 0.05
N GLY A 237 16.33 -1.59 0.19
CA GLY A 237 15.81 -1.09 1.46
C GLY A 237 16.57 0.12 2.01
N ILE A 238 16.17 0.57 3.20
CA ILE A 238 16.67 1.76 3.91
C ILE A 238 16.93 1.45 5.38
N ASP A 239 17.80 2.21 6.04
CA ASP A 239 17.99 2.14 7.49
C ASP A 239 17.96 3.51 8.18
N THR A 240 17.49 4.56 7.48
CA THR A 240 17.57 5.96 7.92
C THR A 240 17.13 6.18 9.37
N ALA A 241 16.00 5.58 9.79
CA ALA A 241 15.45 5.73 11.13
C ALA A 241 16.32 5.08 12.23
N PHE A 242 17.11 4.06 11.88
CA PHE A 242 18.01 3.36 12.79
C PHE A 242 19.44 3.88 12.68
N ARG A 243 19.83 4.43 11.52
CA ARG A 243 21.17 4.95 11.26
C ARG A 243 21.44 6.32 11.86
N TYR A 244 20.42 7.17 11.97
CA TYR A 244 20.58 8.57 12.35
C TYR A 244 19.70 8.96 13.55
N TYR A 245 20.31 9.20 14.71
CA TYR A 245 19.57 9.72 15.88
C TYR A 245 18.93 11.09 15.57
N ALA A 246 19.63 11.98 14.87
CA ALA A 246 19.13 13.30 14.48
C ALA A 246 17.86 13.26 13.61
N TYR A 247 17.70 12.23 12.78
CA TYR A 247 16.47 12.00 12.03
C TYR A 247 15.29 11.78 12.98
N ASN A 248 15.45 10.93 14.00
CA ASN A 248 14.40 10.65 14.97
C ASN A 248 13.99 11.92 15.75
N PHE A 249 14.98 12.71 16.15
CA PHE A 249 14.74 14.00 16.80
C PHE A 249 13.94 14.95 15.89
N THR A 250 14.28 15.01 14.60
CA THR A 250 13.58 15.86 13.61
C THR A 250 12.14 15.40 13.40
N VAL A 251 11.91 14.08 13.32
CA VAL A 251 10.56 13.52 13.21
C VAL A 251 9.69 13.94 14.39
N LYS A 252 10.21 13.88 15.62
CA LYS A 252 9.50 14.36 16.81
C LYS A 252 9.31 15.88 16.81
N GLN A 253 10.38 16.64 16.60
CA GLN A 253 10.37 18.11 16.67
C GLN A 253 9.40 18.74 15.67
N GLN A 254 9.36 18.23 14.44
CA GLN A 254 8.51 18.75 13.37
C GLN A 254 7.18 18.00 13.25
N ASN A 255 6.95 17.00 14.10
CA ASN A 255 5.79 16.11 14.05
C ASN A 255 5.58 15.55 12.64
N LEU A 256 6.61 14.95 12.06
CA LEU A 256 6.60 14.45 10.67
C LEU A 256 5.82 13.13 10.57
N ALA A 257 5.19 12.91 9.43
CA ALA A 257 4.58 11.64 9.05
C ALA A 257 5.66 10.60 8.69
N ALA A 258 6.46 10.17 9.66
CA ALA A 258 7.54 9.23 9.43
C ALA A 258 7.78 8.32 10.65
N PRO A 259 8.30 7.10 10.44
CA PRO A 259 8.63 6.19 11.53
C PRO A 259 9.86 6.67 12.31
N LEU A 260 9.98 6.17 13.53
CA LEU A 260 11.11 6.32 14.42
C LEU A 260 11.81 4.95 14.55
N GLY A 261 13.14 4.94 14.65
CA GLY A 261 13.91 3.73 14.99
C GLY A 261 13.80 3.28 16.46
N PRO A 262 13.76 4.20 17.45
CA PRO A 262 13.64 3.80 18.85
C PRO A 262 12.20 3.45 19.23
N GLU A 263 12.06 2.48 20.12
CA GLU A 263 10.79 2.14 20.78
C GLU A 263 10.37 3.21 21.77
N SER A 264 11.33 3.80 22.48
CA SER A 264 11.11 4.97 23.32
C SER A 264 12.32 5.89 23.30
N MET A 265 12.11 7.19 23.49
CA MET A 265 13.20 8.16 23.51
C MET A 265 12.95 9.27 24.51
N LEU A 266 14.04 9.83 25.06
CA LEU A 266 14.00 11.03 25.87
C LEU A 266 13.57 12.21 24.99
N TRP A 267 12.47 12.85 25.38
CA TRP A 267 11.87 13.98 24.71
C TRP A 267 11.45 15.02 25.75
N GLN A 268 12.05 16.22 25.69
CA GLN A 268 11.75 17.32 26.62
C GLN A 268 11.81 16.92 28.11
N GLY A 269 12.79 16.09 28.47
CA GLY A 269 13.01 15.63 29.85
C GLY A 269 12.17 14.42 30.27
N MET A 270 11.31 13.88 29.40
CA MET A 270 10.51 12.69 29.68
C MET A 270 10.78 11.58 28.67
N PHE A 271 10.81 10.32 29.11
CA PHE A 271 10.82 9.19 28.19
C PHE A 271 9.43 9.01 27.58
N VAL A 272 9.36 9.07 26.25
CA VAL A 272 8.12 8.94 25.48
C VAL A 272 8.16 7.64 24.68
N ASP A 273 7.08 6.86 24.78
CA ASP A 273 6.85 5.67 23.97
C ASP A 273 6.54 6.03 22.51
N ASN A 274 7.08 5.25 21.58
CA ASN A 274 6.92 5.38 20.14
C ASN A 274 6.29 4.14 19.50
N PHE A 275 6.00 3.08 20.26
CA PHE A 275 5.52 1.82 19.73
C PHE A 275 4.25 2.00 18.88
N HIS A 276 3.25 2.69 19.42
CA HIS A 276 2.01 2.95 18.70
C HIS A 276 2.17 3.91 17.51
N HIS A 277 3.09 4.87 17.60
CA HIS A 277 3.41 5.78 16.50
C HIS A 277 4.02 5.03 15.31
N ASN A 278 4.97 4.13 15.58
CA ASN A 278 5.66 3.36 14.54
C ASN A 278 4.73 2.43 13.76
N LYS A 279 3.68 1.90 14.43
CA LYS A 279 2.64 1.09 13.78
C LYS A 279 1.80 1.83 12.74
N LEU A 280 1.90 3.16 12.66
CA LEU A 280 1.21 3.98 11.64
C LEU A 280 1.96 4.01 10.29
N PHE A 281 3.13 3.37 10.20
CA PHE A 281 3.98 3.39 9.00
C PHE A 281 4.42 1.97 8.56
N PRO A 282 3.51 0.99 8.45
CA PRO A 282 3.87 -0.40 8.19
C PRO A 282 4.68 -0.58 6.90
N GLY A 283 4.33 0.16 5.83
CA GLY A 283 5.07 0.08 4.57
C GLY A 283 6.47 0.69 4.63
N GLN A 284 6.79 1.52 5.62
CA GLN A 284 8.15 2.02 5.80
C GLN A 284 9.03 0.96 6.48
N PHE A 285 8.49 0.27 7.49
CA PHE A 285 9.19 -0.83 8.18
C PHE A 285 9.46 -2.01 7.23
N GLN A 286 8.53 -2.30 6.31
CA GLN A 286 8.72 -3.33 5.27
C GLN A 286 9.81 -3.00 4.23
N MET A 287 10.41 -1.80 4.28
CA MET A 287 11.55 -1.42 3.44
C MET A 287 12.87 -1.43 4.20
N LEU A 288 12.88 -1.84 5.47
CA LEU A 288 14.10 -1.80 6.25
C LEU A 288 15.13 -2.78 5.70
N HIS A 289 16.39 -2.35 5.70
CA HIS A 289 17.52 -3.21 5.36
C HIS A 289 18.76 -2.79 6.12
N ASN A 290 19.47 -3.77 6.68
CA ASN A 290 20.67 -3.53 7.44
C ASN A 290 21.88 -3.37 6.49
N TRP A 291 22.19 -2.12 6.17
CA TRP A 291 23.31 -1.77 5.28
C TRP A 291 24.69 -1.94 5.95
N VAL A 292 24.79 -1.90 7.28
CA VAL A 292 26.06 -2.17 7.98
C VAL A 292 26.48 -3.62 7.79
N LYS A 293 25.53 -4.57 7.78
CA LYS A 293 25.81 -5.98 7.44
C LYS A 293 26.35 -6.16 6.02
N ASP A 294 26.04 -5.24 5.10
CA ASP A 294 26.60 -5.22 3.75
C ASP A 294 27.95 -4.49 3.66
N GLY A 295 28.51 -4.05 4.79
CA GLY A 295 29.77 -3.31 4.82
C GLY A 295 29.64 -1.81 4.57
N ILE A 296 28.42 -1.25 4.51
CA ILE A 296 28.22 0.20 4.48
C ILE A 296 28.18 0.71 5.93
N ASP A 297 29.37 1.04 6.43
CA ASP A 297 29.59 1.49 7.79
C ASP A 297 28.91 2.84 8.09
N PHE A 298 28.91 3.22 9.36
CA PHE A 298 28.43 4.50 9.85
C PHE A 298 29.30 5.65 9.36
N SER A 299 28.69 6.83 9.23
CA SER A 299 29.40 8.07 8.90
C SER A 299 29.41 9.03 10.09
N ASN A 300 30.10 10.16 9.96
CA ASN A 300 30.06 11.24 10.95
C ASN A 300 28.63 11.74 11.23
N GLN A 301 27.70 11.59 10.28
CA GLN A 301 26.29 11.95 10.48
C GLN A 301 25.54 10.97 11.40
N SER A 302 26.03 9.74 11.54
CA SER A 302 25.49 8.73 12.45
C SER A 302 25.99 8.89 13.88
N MET A 303 27.03 9.70 14.11
CA MET A 303 27.66 9.79 15.43
C MET A 303 26.76 10.48 16.46
N THR A 304 26.85 10.04 17.71
CA THR A 304 26.15 10.62 18.85
C THR A 304 27.15 11.04 19.93
N SER A 305 26.86 12.14 20.65
CA SER A 305 27.78 12.77 21.61
C SER A 305 28.07 11.93 22.85
N ASP A 306 27.31 10.87 23.08
CA ASP A 306 27.44 9.91 24.17
C ASP A 306 28.39 8.75 23.83
N LEU A 307 29.53 9.07 23.19
CA LEU A 307 30.51 8.09 22.71
C LEU A 307 29.88 7.01 21.80
N ASN A 308 28.92 7.41 20.95
CA ASN A 308 28.17 6.53 20.05
C ASN A 308 27.32 5.45 20.72
N GLN A 309 27.01 5.55 22.02
CA GLN A 309 26.13 4.60 22.71
C GLN A 309 24.72 4.63 22.12
N THR A 310 24.13 5.82 21.94
CA THR A 310 22.80 6.00 21.33
C THR A 310 22.75 5.46 19.89
N ARG A 311 23.74 5.78 19.06
CA ARG A 311 23.85 5.21 17.70
C ARG A 311 23.87 3.68 17.74
N SER A 312 24.67 3.10 18.63
CA SER A 312 24.83 1.65 18.73
C SER A 312 23.56 0.97 19.26
N ALA A 313 22.88 1.58 20.24
CA ALA A 313 21.59 1.13 20.74
C ALA A 313 20.50 1.18 19.65
N LEU A 314 20.44 2.24 18.84
CA LEU A 314 19.52 2.30 17.70
C LEU A 314 19.75 1.16 16.73
N TYR A 315 20.99 0.90 16.34
CA TYR A 315 21.25 -0.02 15.25
C TYR A 315 21.25 -1.48 15.68
N ASN A 316 21.89 -1.79 16.81
CA ASN A 316 22.09 -3.15 17.30
C ASN A 316 21.04 -3.56 18.35
N GLY A 317 20.23 -2.62 18.80
CA GLY A 317 19.35 -2.77 19.95
C GLY A 317 20.06 -2.46 21.26
N GLY A 318 19.27 -2.09 22.27
CA GLY A 318 19.75 -1.80 23.62
C GLY A 318 19.19 -0.52 24.21
N VAL A 319 19.82 -0.09 25.29
CA VAL A 319 19.43 1.09 26.07
C VAL A 319 20.60 2.07 26.11
N SER A 320 20.29 3.34 25.93
CA SER A 320 21.18 4.48 26.15
C SER A 320 20.50 5.48 27.06
N THR A 321 21.20 6.56 27.43
CA THR A 321 20.60 7.66 28.19
C THR A 321 19.53 8.42 27.40
N LEU A 322 19.51 8.28 26.07
CA LEU A 322 18.61 9.03 25.18
C LEU A 322 17.47 8.21 24.59
N LEU A 323 17.57 6.88 24.54
CA LEU A 323 16.56 6.01 23.96
C LEU A 323 16.71 4.53 24.30
N VAL A 324 15.63 3.80 24.04
CA VAL A 324 15.56 2.34 23.94
C VAL A 324 15.19 1.97 22.51
N SER A 325 15.89 0.99 21.93
CA SER A 325 15.56 0.45 20.61
C SER A 325 15.76 -1.06 20.60
N ASP A 326 14.95 -1.73 19.80
CA ASP A 326 15.11 -3.16 19.54
C ASP A 326 16.21 -3.47 18.51
N GLY A 327 16.72 -2.45 17.81
CA GLY A 327 17.69 -2.63 16.74
C GLY A 327 17.03 -2.91 15.39
N ILE A 328 17.74 -2.59 14.31
CA ILE A 328 17.19 -2.71 12.96
C ILE A 328 16.86 -4.16 12.60
N ASP A 329 17.69 -5.11 13.03
CA ASP A 329 17.51 -6.52 12.69
C ASP A 329 16.22 -7.11 13.27
N ARG A 330 15.78 -6.66 14.44
CA ARG A 330 14.50 -7.07 15.02
C ARG A 330 13.30 -6.37 14.36
N ALA A 331 13.52 -5.18 13.79
CA ALA A 331 12.50 -4.42 13.09
C ALA A 331 12.28 -4.88 11.64
N ILE A 332 13.24 -5.59 11.04
CA ILE A 332 13.07 -6.27 9.75
C ILE A 332 12.24 -7.54 9.99
N HIS A 333 11.11 -7.66 9.29
CA HIS A 333 10.17 -8.78 9.37
C HIS A 333 10.10 -9.58 8.08
#